data_AF-A0A3M3BDN0-F1
#
_entry.id   AF-A0A3M3BDN0-F1
#
_cell.length_a   1.000
_cell.length_b   1.000
_cell.length_c   1.000
_cell.angle_alpha   90.00
_cell.angle_beta   90.00
_cell.angle_gamma   90.00
#
_symmetry.space_group_name_H-M   'P 1'
#
loop_
_entity.id
_entity.type
_entity.pdbx_description
1 polymer ?
#
loop_
_entity_poly.entity_id
_entity_poly.type
_entity_poly.pdbx_seq_one_letter_code
_entity_poly.pdbx_strand_id
1 'polypeptide(L)'
;YQGVVRSDGTMDLKAAGLANTNGSVTSAGTGVLNFNGAAVNQGGQIVSDAQLTLTSGSLDNSQRGRIAGNGVLLSTGTFNNQQGGSLSSTGALRLTAGQVDN
;
A
#
# COMPACT_ATOMS: atom_id res chain seq x y z
N TYR A 1 -16.85 2.61 11.79
CA TYR A 1 -15.62 2.20 12.50
C TYR A 1 -14.47 2.27 11.53
N GLN A 2 -13.33 2.84 11.92
CA GLN A 2 -12.10 2.82 11.11
C GLN A 2 -11.24 1.65 11.60
N GLY A 3 -10.91 0.72 10.70
CA GLY A 3 -10.08 -0.45 11.04
C GLY A 3 -8.59 -0.07 11.15
N VAL A 4 -7.88 -0.69 12.10
CA VAL A 4 -6.44 -0.51 12.27
C VAL A 4 -5.76 -1.87 12.32
N VAL A 5 -4.74 -2.04 11.47
CA VAL A 5 -3.78 -3.14 11.53
C VAL A 5 -2.41 -2.52 11.77
N ARG A 6 -1.74 -2.87 12.87
CA ARG A 6 -0.50 -2.24 13.30
C ARG A 6 0.52 -3.26 13.77
N SER A 7 1.78 -3.09 13.37
CA SER A 7 2.94 -3.80 13.92
C SER A 7 3.97 -2.81 14.47
N ASP A 8 4.45 -3.07 15.68
CA ASP A 8 5.56 -2.33 16.33
C ASP A 8 6.95 -2.78 15.84
N GLY A 9 6.99 -3.72 14.90
CA GLY A 9 8.21 -4.15 14.22
C GLY A 9 7.89 -4.52 12.77
N THR A 10 8.51 -5.59 12.27
CA THR A 10 8.22 -6.11 10.93
C THR A 10 6.76 -6.56 10.80
N MET A 11 6.16 -6.35 9.62
CA MET A 11 4.86 -6.89 9.25
C MET A 11 5.02 -7.78 8.02
N ASP A 12 4.61 -9.05 8.09
CA ASP A 12 4.42 -9.92 6.92
C ASP A 12 2.94 -10.29 6.85
N LEU A 13 2.22 -9.68 5.90
CA LEU A 13 0.79 -9.89 5.68
C LEU A 13 0.58 -10.56 4.34
N LYS A 14 -0.10 -11.71 4.36
CA LYS A 14 -0.49 -12.45 3.16
C LYS A 14 -2.00 -12.67 3.18
N ALA A 15 -2.68 -12.25 2.12
CA ALA A 15 -4.13 -12.41 2.00
C ALA A 15 -4.57 -12.52 0.53
N ALA A 16 -5.81 -12.95 0.30
CA ALA A 16 -6.39 -12.95 -1.04
C ALA A 16 -6.62 -11.52 -1.57
N GLY A 17 -6.79 -10.54 -0.68
CA GLY A 17 -6.97 -9.14 -1.02
C GLY A 17 -6.99 -8.27 0.23
N LEU A 18 -7.12 -6.97 0.02
CA LEU A 18 -7.21 -5.97 1.08
C LEU A 18 -8.32 -4.97 0.77
N ALA A 19 -9.17 -4.69 1.77
CA ALA A 19 -10.14 -3.60 1.72
C ALA A 19 -9.84 -2.62 2.86
N ASN A 20 -9.03 -1.59 2.55
CA ASN A 20 -8.60 -0.56 3.50
C ASN A 20 -9.24 0.80 3.16
N THR A 21 -10.57 0.87 3.26
CA THR A 21 -11.30 2.12 3.03
C THR A 21 -11.40 2.93 4.33
N ASN A 22 -10.82 4.14 4.35
CA ASN A 22 -10.71 4.99 5.55
C ASN A 22 -10.06 4.30 6.77
N GLY A 23 -9.27 3.25 6.53
CA GLY A 23 -8.57 2.48 7.57
C GLY A 23 -7.06 2.74 7.56
N SER A 24 -6.33 2.03 8.42
CA SER A 24 -4.89 2.18 8.58
C SER A 24 -4.18 0.84 8.68
N VAL A 25 -3.15 0.64 7.86
CA VAL A 25 -2.20 -0.47 7.93
C VAL A 25 -0.81 0.11 8.15
N THR A 26 -0.21 -0.11 9.33
CA THR A 26 1.09 0.49 9.67
C THR A 26 2.10 -0.48 10.26
N SER A 27 3.39 -0.29 9.95
CA SER A 27 4.50 -1.07 10.48
C SER A 27 5.67 -0.16 10.86
N ALA A 28 6.17 -0.29 12.09
CA ALA A 28 7.37 0.45 12.54
C ALA A 28 8.68 -0.15 11.98
N GLY A 29 8.65 -1.39 11.48
CA GLY A 29 9.74 -2.04 10.76
C GLY A 29 9.43 -2.22 9.28
N THR A 30 10.10 -3.17 8.64
CA THR A 30 9.85 -3.53 7.23
C THR A 30 8.42 -4.06 7.08
N GLY A 31 7.67 -3.50 6.15
CA GLY A 31 6.34 -3.98 5.77
C GLY A 31 6.42 -4.83 4.51
N VAL A 32 5.97 -6.08 4.57
CA VAL A 32 5.83 -6.98 3.42
C VAL A 32 4.36 -7.36 3.30
N LEU A 33 3.69 -6.82 2.29
CA LEU A 33 2.26 -7.01 2.06
C LEU A 33 2.08 -7.73 0.72
N ASN A 34 1.55 -8.95 0.75
CA ASN A 34 1.34 -9.76 -0.45
C ASN A 34 -0.14 -10.10 -0.59
N PHE A 35 -0.73 -9.59 -1.67
CA PHE A 35 -2.13 -9.82 -2.00
C PHE A 35 -2.24 -10.57 -3.32
N ASN A 36 -2.88 -11.72 -3.33
CA ASN A 36 -3.02 -12.50 -4.57
C ASN A 36 -4.02 -11.86 -5.54
N GLY A 37 -4.93 -11.03 -5.03
CA GLY A 37 -5.97 -10.33 -5.79
C GLY A 37 -5.91 -8.81 -5.60
N ALA A 38 -7.08 -8.19 -5.49
CA ALA A 38 -7.20 -6.73 -5.41
C ALA A 38 -6.81 -6.18 -4.04
N ALA A 39 -6.10 -5.06 -4.04
CA ALA A 39 -5.86 -4.22 -2.87
C ALA A 39 -6.54 -2.86 -3.07
N VAL A 40 -7.38 -2.48 -2.10
CA VAL A 40 -8.08 -1.20 -2.08
C VAL A 40 -7.59 -0.40 -0.88
N ASN A 41 -7.13 0.82 -1.11
CA ASN A 41 -6.64 1.78 -0.13
C ASN A 41 -7.28 3.17 -0.34
N GLN A 42 -8.61 3.22 -0.48
CA GLN A 42 -9.33 4.47 -0.75
C GLN A 42 -9.58 5.26 0.54
N GLY A 43 -9.06 6.49 0.61
CA GLY A 43 -9.12 7.32 1.84
C GLY A 43 -8.41 6.70 3.05
N GLY A 44 -7.77 5.55 2.87
CA GLY A 44 -7.01 4.84 3.88
C GLY A 44 -5.51 5.09 3.74
N GLN A 45 -4.75 4.51 4.65
CA GLN A 45 -3.30 4.59 4.63
C GLN A 45 -2.62 3.24 4.80
N ILE A 46 -1.53 3.05 4.06
CA ILE A 46 -0.57 1.96 4.18
C ILE A 46 0.80 2.59 4.37
N VAL A 47 1.41 2.42 5.55
CA VAL A 47 2.66 3.11 5.90
C VAL A 47 3.65 2.15 6.56
N SER A 48 4.90 2.21 6.16
CA SER A 48 6.01 1.57 6.86
C SER A 48 7.06 2.61 7.22
N ASP A 49 7.58 2.58 8.46
CA ASP A 49 8.67 3.48 8.86
C ASP A 49 10.01 3.07 8.26
N ALA A 50 10.10 1.83 7.74
CA ALA A 50 11.24 1.30 6.98
C ALA A 50 10.83 1.01 5.52
N GLN A 51 11.37 -0.06 4.93
CA GLN A 51 11.02 -0.48 3.58
C GLN A 51 9.61 -1.08 3.54
N LEU A 52 8.77 -0.57 2.65
CA LEU A 52 7.51 -1.20 2.25
C LEU A 52 7.71 -2.02 0.97
N THR A 53 7.31 -3.27 0.98
CA THR A 53 7.13 -4.11 -0.21
C THR A 53 5.66 -4.45 -0.32
N LEU A 54 5.03 -4.09 -1.42
CA LEU A 54 3.61 -4.38 -1.69
C LEU A 54 3.49 -5.09 -3.03
N THR A 55 2.87 -6.26 -3.02
CA THR A 55 2.50 -7.00 -4.23
C THR A 55 0.99 -7.20 -4.31
N SER A 56 0.40 -6.98 -5.48
CA SER A 56 -1.04 -7.21 -5.70
C SER A 56 -1.38 -7.56 -7.15
N GLY A 57 -2.57 -8.12 -7.38
CA GLY A 57 -3.10 -8.29 -8.74
C GLY A 57 -3.62 -6.97 -9.32
N SER A 58 -4.21 -6.14 -8.49
CA SER A 58 -4.55 -4.74 -8.78
C SER A 58 -4.44 -3.90 -7.53
N LEU A 59 -4.23 -2.59 -7.69
CA LEU A 59 -4.14 -1.65 -6.60
C LEU A 59 -4.93 -0.38 -6.90
N ASP A 60 -5.90 -0.09 -6.05
CA ASP A 60 -6.63 1.18 -6.03
C ASP A 60 -6.23 1.99 -4.80
N ASN A 61 -5.42 3.02 -5.03
CA ASN A 61 -4.98 4.01 -4.04
C ASN A 61 -5.67 5.37 -4.27
N SER A 62 -6.83 5.39 -4.92
CA SER A 62 -7.54 6.62 -5.24
C SER A 62 -8.25 7.23 -4.02
N GLN A 63 -9.00 8.32 -4.22
CA GLN A 63 -9.83 8.97 -3.19
C GLN A 63 -9.04 9.34 -1.93
N ARG A 64 -7.91 10.05 -2.09
CA ARG A 64 -6.99 10.42 -1.00
C ARG A 64 -6.34 9.22 -0.28
N GLY A 65 -6.24 8.08 -0.96
CA GLY A 65 -5.43 6.96 -0.50
C GLY A 65 -3.96 7.32 -0.35
N ARG A 66 -3.31 6.81 0.69
CA ARG A 66 -1.88 7.08 0.96
C ARG A 66 -1.07 5.81 1.12
N ILE A 67 -0.01 5.69 0.33
CA ILE A 67 1.02 4.66 0.46
C ILE A 67 2.37 5.34 0.66
N ALA A 68 3.07 5.00 1.75
CA ALA A 68 4.35 5.62 2.07
C ALA A 68 5.32 4.69 2.80
N GLY A 69 6.62 4.94 2.63
CA GLY A 69 7.64 4.40 3.53
C GLY A 69 9.06 4.90 3.26
N ASN A 70 10.03 4.47 4.07
CA ASN A 70 11.45 4.80 3.90
C ASN A 70 12.16 3.90 2.88
N GLY A 71 11.45 3.67 1.78
CA GLY A 71 11.74 2.74 0.72
C GLY A 71 10.41 2.11 0.31
N VAL A 72 10.09 2.11 -0.98
CA VAL A 72 8.87 1.49 -1.48
C VAL A 72 9.16 0.67 -2.73
N LEU A 73 8.87 -0.62 -2.65
CA LEU A 73 8.88 -1.57 -3.76
C LEU A 73 7.43 -2.01 -3.99
N LEU A 74 6.81 -1.48 -5.03
CA LEU A 74 5.42 -1.74 -5.37
C LEU A 74 5.34 -2.50 -6.70
N SER A 75 4.74 -3.69 -6.69
CA SER A 75 4.49 -4.50 -7.88
C SER A 75 3.00 -4.84 -7.99
N THR A 76 2.33 -4.37 -9.04
CA THR A 76 0.89 -4.61 -9.24
C THR A 76 0.55 -4.83 -10.71
N GLY A 77 -0.66 -5.32 -11.02
CA GLY A 77 -1.21 -5.29 -12.37
C GLY A 77 -1.64 -3.88 -12.75
N THR A 78 -2.88 -3.51 -12.45
CA THR A 78 -3.35 -2.13 -12.61
C THR A 78 -3.07 -1.32 -11.35
N PHE A 79 -2.70 -0.05 -11.52
CA PHE A 79 -2.51 0.90 -10.42
C PHE A 79 -3.33 2.17 -10.66
N ASN A 80 -4.39 2.37 -9.87
CA ASN A 80 -5.16 3.61 -9.86
C ASN A 80 -4.72 4.47 -8.66
N ASN A 81 -4.16 5.64 -8.93
CA ASN A 81 -3.70 6.63 -7.95
C ASN A 81 -4.38 8.00 -8.12
N GLN A 82 -5.53 8.03 -8.80
CA GLN A 82 -6.24 9.28 -9.10
C GLN A 82 -6.94 9.88 -7.87
N GLN A 83 -7.61 11.02 -8.05
CA GLN A 83 -8.48 11.64 -7.03
C GLN A 83 -7.74 11.93 -5.71
N GLY A 84 -6.51 12.41 -5.83
CA GLY A 84 -5.65 12.75 -4.68
C GLY A 84 -4.96 11.55 -4.03
N GLY A 85 -4.93 10.40 -4.69
CA GLY A 85 -4.08 9.28 -4.29
C GLY A 85 -2.60 9.66 -4.24
N SER A 86 -1.86 9.10 -3.30
CA SER A 86 -0.44 9.39 -3.11
C SER A 86 0.37 8.12 -2.87
N LEU A 87 1.41 7.96 -3.70
CA LEU A 87 2.49 7.01 -3.50
C LEU A 87 3.78 7.79 -3.26
N SER A 88 4.41 7.61 -2.10
CA SER A 88 5.59 8.39 -1.71
C SER A 88 6.65 7.53 -1.05
N SER A 89 7.90 7.96 -1.14
CA SER A 89 9.00 7.38 -0.37
C SER A 89 10.01 8.43 0.02
N THR A 90 10.57 8.33 1.23
CA THR A 90 11.74 9.12 1.63
C THR A 90 13.06 8.46 1.20
N GLY A 91 13.00 7.18 0.80
CA GLY A 91 14.13 6.40 0.28
C GLY A 91 13.93 6.06 -1.20
N ALA A 92 14.39 4.88 -1.62
CA ALA A 92 14.20 4.42 -2.99
C ALA A 92 12.72 4.08 -3.26
N LEU A 93 12.15 4.64 -4.33
CA LEU A 93 10.82 4.29 -4.83
C LEU A 93 10.98 3.51 -6.14
N ARG A 94 10.44 2.29 -6.17
CA ARG A 94 10.29 1.50 -7.39
C ARG A 94 8.86 1.01 -7.55
N LEU A 95 8.22 1.47 -8.61
CA LEU A 95 6.89 1.05 -9.04
C LEU A 95 7.02 0.17 -10.29
N THR A 96 6.41 -1.00 -10.26
CA THR A 96 6.25 -1.89 -11.39
C THR A 96 4.76 -2.19 -11.53
N ALA A 97 4.13 -1.63 -12.55
CA ALA A 97 2.71 -1.81 -12.84
C ALA A 97 2.53 -2.13 -14.32
N GLY A 98 1.56 -2.99 -14.63
CA GLY A 98 1.12 -3.24 -16.00
C GLY A 98 0.42 -2.02 -16.63
N GLN A 99 -0.35 -1.29 -15.83
CA GLN A 99 -0.94 0.00 -16.20
C GLN A 99 -0.96 0.94 -14.99
N VAL A 100 -0.77 2.24 -15.25
CA VAL A 100 -0.86 3.30 -14.24
C VAL A 100 -1.88 4.34 -14.68
N ASP A 101 -2.86 4.61 -13.82
CA ASP A 101 -3.81 5.71 -13.92
C ASP A 101 -3.56 6.66 -12.74
N ASN A 102 -3.19 7.91 -12.99
CA ASN A 102 -2.75 8.86 -11.95
C ASN A 102 -3.38 10.24 -12.13
#